data_AF-A0A2V7R1I1-F1
#
_entry.id   AF-A0A2V7R1I1-F1
#
_cell.length_a   1.000
_cell.length_b   1.000
_cell.length_c   1.000
_cell.angle_alpha   90.00
_cell.angle_beta   90.00
_cell.angle_gamma   90.00
#
_symmetry.space_group_name_H-M   'P 1'
#
loop_
_entity.id
_entity.type
_entity.pdbx_description
1 polymer ?
#
loop_
_entity_poly.entity_id
_entity_poly.type
_entity_poly.pdbx_seq_one_letter_code
_entity_poly.pdbx_strand_id
1 'polypeptide(L)' 'MADTNFPDEWLVHSLEGVVTPELVAELREKAAPQATLWETLVAQKVASDEQILTALSTRFRLKLAELDK' A
#
# COMPACT_ATOMS: atom_id res chain seq x y z
N MET A 1 20.85 -8.34 8.83
CA MET A 1 19.47 -8.39 9.35
C MET A 1 18.61 -8.49 8.10
N ALA A 2 17.82 -9.56 7.92
CA ALA A 2 16.96 -9.63 6.75
C ALA A 2 15.97 -8.48 6.86
N ASP A 3 15.91 -7.62 5.86
CA ASP A 3 14.89 -6.60 5.77
C ASP A 3 13.54 -7.34 5.72
N THR A 4 12.88 -7.46 6.88
CA THR A 4 11.52 -8.01 7.01
C THR A 4 10.47 -7.02 6.48
N ASN A 5 10.89 -6.21 5.53
CA ASN A 5 10.16 -5.10 4.95
C ASN A 5 9.62 -5.52 3.59
N PHE A 6 8.52 -4.90 3.22
CA PHE A 6 7.95 -5.10 1.90
C PHE A 6 8.87 -4.44 0.86
N PRO A 7 8.95 -4.99 -0.36
CA PRO A 7 9.75 -4.38 -1.42
C PRO A 7 9.28 -2.96 -1.81
N ASP A 8 8.01 -2.65 -1.56
CA ASP A 8 7.31 -1.38 -1.82
C ASP A 8 7.02 -0.59 -0.53
N GLU A 9 7.87 -0.73 0.48
CA GLU A 9 7.79 -0.05 1.78
C GLU A 9 7.50 1.46 1.71
N TRP A 10 8.01 2.14 0.67
CA TRP A 10 7.80 3.56 0.42
C TRP A 10 6.32 3.96 0.31
N LEU A 11 5.43 2.99 0.03
CA LEU A 11 4.00 3.19 -0.04
C LEU A 11 3.39 3.53 1.33
N VAL A 12 3.96 3.05 2.44
CA VAL A 12 3.51 3.40 3.81
C VAL A 12 3.50 4.91 4.00
N HIS A 13 4.62 5.55 3.66
CA HIS A 13 4.75 7.01 3.75
C HIS A 13 3.79 7.72 2.80
N SER A 14 3.48 7.12 1.66
CA SER A 14 2.57 7.72 0.70
C SER A 14 1.11 7.64 1.13
N LEU A 15 0.77 6.63 1.92
CA LEU A 15 -0.56 6.37 2.47
C LEU A 15 -0.74 6.88 3.91
N GLU A 16 0.14 7.78 4.37
CA GLU A 16 -0.01 8.45 5.67
C GLU A 16 -1.40 9.12 5.78
N GLY A 17 -2.26 8.53 6.61
CA GLY A 17 -3.66 8.95 6.80
C GLY A 17 -4.70 7.89 6.38
N VAL A 18 -4.33 6.95 5.51
CA VAL A 18 -5.16 5.78 5.14
C VAL A 18 -4.67 4.52 5.85
N VAL A 19 -3.35 4.37 5.97
CA VAL A 19 -2.71 3.22 6.61
C VAL A 19 -1.97 3.69 7.87
N THR A 20 -2.26 3.06 9.00
CA THR A 20 -1.57 3.34 10.27
C THR A 20 -0.35 2.43 10.45
N PRO A 21 0.70 2.88 11.16
CA PRO A 21 1.90 2.07 11.36
C PRO A 21 1.62 0.76 12.11
N GLU A 22 0.63 0.73 13.00
CA GLU A 22 0.19 -0.47 13.71
C GLU A 22 -0.39 -1.50 12.73
N LEU A 23 -1.17 -1.04 11.75
CA LEU A 23 -1.77 -1.91 10.75
C LEU A 23 -0.70 -2.51 9.82
N VAL A 24 0.32 -1.73 9.44
CA VAL A 24 1.46 -2.24 8.66
C VAL A 24 2.17 -3.36 9.41
N ALA A 25 2.37 -3.22 10.72
CA ALA A 25 3.00 -4.25 11.54
C ALA A 25 2.17 -5.55 11.55
N GLU A 26 0.84 -5.46 11.72
CA GLU A 26 -0.04 -6.63 11.65
C GLU A 26 -0.05 -7.29 10.26
N LEU A 27 0.00 -6.49 9.20
CA LEU A 27 0.02 -6.99 7.83
C LEU A 27 1.30 -7.75 7.52
N ARG A 28 2.46 -7.32 8.07
CA ARG A 28 3.73 -8.05 7.92
C ARG A 28 3.70 -9.44 8.54
N GLU A 29 3.03 -9.60 9.68
CA GLU A 29 2.90 -10.91 10.32
C GLU A 29 2.03 -11.88 9.51
N LYS A 30 1.06 -11.35 8.75
CA LYS A 30 0.12 -12.13 7.94
C LYS A 30 0.52 -12.25 6.47
N ALA A 31 1.53 -11.51 6.04
CA ALA A 31 1.94 -11.45 4.65
C ALA A 31 2.61 -12.76 4.20
N ALA A 32 2.36 -13.12 2.94
CA ALA A 32 3.08 -14.22 2.32
C ALA A 32 4.56 -13.83 2.08
N PRO A 33 5.49 -14.79 2.06
CA PRO A 33 6.87 -14.52 1.70
C PRO A 33 6.93 -13.90 0.30
N GLN A 34 7.54 -12.72 0.17
CA GLN A 34 7.64 -11.93 -1.07
C GLN A 34 6.37 -11.19 -1.54
N ALA A 35 5.29 -11.17 -0.76
CA ALA A 35 4.16 -10.29 -1.08
C ALA A 35 4.57 -8.81 -1.01
N THR A 36 3.93 -7.96 -1.79
CA THR A 36 4.05 -6.51 -1.69
C THR A 36 3.11 -5.95 -0.61
N LEU A 37 3.42 -4.78 -0.06
CA LEU A 37 2.54 -4.08 0.86
C LEU A 37 1.21 -3.76 0.17
N TRP A 38 1.24 -3.32 -1.08
CA TRP A 38 0.04 -3.07 -1.88
C TRP A 38 -0.86 -4.31 -1.94
N GLU A 39 -0.33 -5.45 -2.40
CA GLU A 39 -1.11 -6.69 -2.51
C GLU A 39 -1.65 -7.12 -1.15
N THR A 40 -0.85 -6.96 -0.09
CA THR A 40 -1.25 -7.31 1.27
C THR A 40 -2.40 -6.42 1.77
N LEU A 41 -2.36 -5.11 1.48
CA LEU A 41 -3.43 -4.16 1.83
C LEU A 41 -4.74 -4.52 1.11
N VAL A 42 -4.67 -4.84 -0.18
CA VAL A 42 -5.84 -5.22 -0.99
C VAL A 42 -6.39 -6.58 -0.56
N ALA A 43 -5.53 -7.57 -0.35
CA ALA A 43 -5.93 -8.92 0.08
C ALA A 43 -6.62 -8.91 1.45
N GLN A 44 -6.14 -8.07 2.37
CA GLN A 44 -6.71 -7.89 3.71
C GLN A 44 -7.89 -6.89 3.72
N LYS A 45 -8.28 -6.36 2.56
CA LYS A 45 -9.37 -5.38 2.38
C LYS A 45 -9.20 -4.12 3.24
N VAL A 46 -7.95 -3.76 3.54
CA VAL A 46 -7.60 -2.54 4.25
C VAL A 46 -7.78 -1.32 3.35
N ALA A 47 -7.35 -1.44 2.10
CA ALA A 47 -7.52 -0.43 1.07
C ALA A 47 -7.79 -1.11 -0.28
N SER A 48 -8.57 -0.48 -1.15
CA SER A 48 -8.72 -0.90 -2.55
C SER A 48 -7.63 -0.28 -3.43
N ASP A 49 -7.40 -0.87 -4.61
CA ASP A 49 -6.49 -0.31 -5.61
C ASP A 49 -6.83 1.16 -5.93
N GLU A 50 -8.12 1.48 -6.07
CA GLU A 50 -8.60 2.85 -6.31
C GLU A 50 -8.25 3.80 -5.16
N GLN A 51 -8.40 3.36 -3.90
CA GLN A 51 -8.05 4.17 -2.75
C GLN A 51 -6.54 4.44 -2.68
N ILE A 52 -5.72 3.42 -2.97
CA ILE A 52 -4.26 3.54 -3.01
C ILE A 52 -3.85 4.51 -4.12
N LEU A 53 -4.40 4.34 -5.33
CA LEU A 53 -4.17 5.23 -6.47
C LEU A 53 -4.63 6.67 -6.18
N THR A 54 -5.76 6.86 -5.52
CA THR A 54 -6.29 8.19 -5.16
C THR A 54 -5.42 8.88 -4.13
N ALA A 55 -4.91 8.15 -3.14
CA ALA A 55 -3.99 8.69 -2.14
C ALA A 55 -2.66 9.08 -2.79
N LEU A 56 -2.12 8.23 -3.67
CA LEU A 56 -0.90 8.52 -4.44
C LEU A 56 -1.09 9.74 -5.35
N SER A 57 -2.19 9.81 -6.10
CA SER A 57 -2.47 10.93 -7.00
C SER A 57 -2.60 12.24 -6.25
N THR A 58 -3.23 12.23 -5.08
CA THR A 58 -3.37 13.40 -4.20
C THR A 58 -2.02 13.85 -3.66
N ARG A 59 -1.19 12.93 -3.14
CA ARG A 59 0.11 13.25 -2.53
C ARG A 59 1.12 13.76 -3.56
N PHE A 60 1.21 13.08 -4.70
CA PHE A 60 2.15 13.43 -5.76
C PHE A 60 1.59 14.46 -6.76
N ARG A 61 0.35 14.91 -6.56
CA ARG A 61 -0.39 15.82 -7.48
C ARG A 61 -0.38 15.31 -8.93
N LEU A 62 -0.49 14.00 -9.08
CA LEU A 62 -0.56 13.34 -10.38
C LEU A 62 -2.01 13.20 -10.83
N LYS A 63 -2.25 13.25 -12.14
CA LYS A 63 -3.55 12.89 -12.69
C LYS A 63 -3.60 11.37 -12.85
N LEU A 64 -4.64 10.74 -12.29
CA LEU A 64 -4.92 9.34 -12.58
C LEU A 64 -5.41 9.24 -14.02
N ALA A 65 -4.74 8.38 -14.79
CA ALA A 65 -5.21 8.03 -16.11
C ALA A 65 -6.25 6.93 -15.96
N GLU A 66 -7.44 7.16 -16.52
CA GLU A 66 -8.42 6.09 -16.69
C GLU A 66 -8.05 5.33 -17.96
N LEU A 67 -7.63 4.08 -17.78
CA LEU A 67 -7.47 3.13 -18.89
C LEU A 67 -8.81 2.44 -19.15
N ASP A 68 -9.86 3.23 -19.43
CA ASP A 68 -11.06 2.69 -20.04
C ASP A 68 -10.91 2.73 -21.57
N LYS A 69 -11.49 1.76 -22.26
CA LYS A 69 -11.20 1.45 -23.68
C LYS A 69 -12.07 2.25 -24.64
#